data_AF-A0A2A4X3Z9-F1
#
_entry.id   AF-A0A2A4X3Z9-F1
#
_cell.length_a   1.000
_cell.length_b   1.000
_cell.length_c   1.000
_cell.angle_alpha   90.00
_cell.angle_beta   90.00
_cell.angle_gamma   90.00
#
_symmetry.space_group_name_H-M   'P 1'
#
loop_
_entity.id
_entity.type
_entity.pdbx_description
1 polymer ?
#
loop_
_entity_poly.entity_id
_entity_poly.type
_entity_poly.pdbx_seq_one_letter_code
_entity_poly.pdbx_strand_id
1 'polypeptide(L)'
;MWGRLNLSALSQDWIENMAGVGMGLGAIAILAVITYHKRWTWLWKEWITTTDHKKIGIMYIIVSIVIFVKGLVDGLMMRAQQAVAVGDNMGYLGADHFQQIFTSHGVAMIFFVGMGVVFGLINLLMPLQIGARDV
;
A
#
# COMPACT_ATOMS: atom_id res chain seq x y z
N MET A 1 -1.91 -15.80 -23.45
CA MET A 1 -3.07 -15.53 -24.33
C MET A 1 -4.06 -16.70 -24.39
N TRP A 2 -4.09 -17.58 -23.38
CA TRP A 2 -5.22 -18.48 -23.11
C TRP A 2 -5.43 -18.48 -21.58
N GLY A 3 -6.68 -18.30 -21.12
CA GLY A 3 -7.03 -18.16 -19.70
C GLY A 3 -8.17 -17.13 -19.48
N ARG A 4 -8.55 -16.90 -18.22
CA ARG A 4 -9.60 -15.91 -17.85
C ARG A 4 -9.18 -14.43 -18.03
N LEU A 5 -7.92 -14.17 -18.36
CA LEU A 5 -7.41 -12.83 -18.64
C LEU A 5 -7.90 -12.35 -20.02
N ASN A 6 -8.87 -11.44 -20.01
CA ASN A 6 -9.40 -10.74 -21.18
C ASN A 6 -9.40 -9.22 -20.96
N LEU A 7 -9.58 -8.43 -22.02
CA LEU A 7 -9.59 -6.96 -21.91
C LEU A 7 -10.74 -6.43 -21.03
N SER A 8 -11.85 -7.17 -20.94
CA SER A 8 -12.94 -6.80 -20.02
C SER A 8 -12.55 -6.88 -18.56
N ALA A 9 -11.52 -7.63 -18.17
CA ALA A 9 -11.02 -7.65 -16.79
C ALA A 9 -10.38 -6.31 -16.36
N LEU A 10 -10.01 -5.46 -17.33
CA LEU A 10 -9.48 -4.11 -17.08
C LEU A 10 -10.56 -3.03 -17.16
N SER A 11 -11.78 -3.39 -17.61
CA SER A 11 -12.90 -2.45 -17.67
C SER A 11 -13.51 -2.31 -16.28
N GLN A 12 -13.05 -1.30 -15.55
CA GLN A 12 -13.55 -0.98 -14.21
C GLN A 12 -14.30 0.35 -14.19
N ASP A 13 -14.90 0.66 -13.04
CA ASP A 13 -15.53 1.96 -12.78
C ASP A 13 -14.52 3.13 -12.93
N TRP A 14 -15.06 4.33 -13.15
CA TRP A 14 -14.24 5.53 -13.32
C TRP A 14 -13.30 5.79 -12.12
N ILE A 15 -13.75 5.49 -10.90
CA ILE A 15 -12.97 5.63 -9.66
C ILE A 15 -11.74 4.71 -9.69
N GLU A 16 -11.93 3.45 -10.08
CA GLU A 16 -10.86 2.45 -10.14
C GLU A 16 -9.87 2.76 -11.25
N ASN A 17 -10.35 3.17 -12.43
CA ASN A 17 -9.49 3.58 -13.53
C ASN A 17 -8.64 4.80 -13.15
N MET A 18 -9.22 5.79 -12.46
CA MET A 18 -8.48 6.95 -11.95
C MET A 18 -7.43 6.54 -10.92
N ALA A 19 -7.76 5.63 -10.00
CA ALA A 19 -6.80 5.09 -9.04
C ALA A 19 -5.66 4.36 -9.75
N GLY A 20 -5.98 3.54 -10.77
CA GLY A 20 -5.00 2.82 -11.59
C GLY A 20 -4.04 3.76 -12.33
N VAL A 21 -4.57 4.81 -12.99
CA VAL A 21 -3.75 5.83 -13.66
C VAL A 21 -2.88 6.58 -12.66
N GLY A 22 -3.44 6.97 -11.50
CA GLY A 22 -2.69 7.65 -10.43
C GLY A 22 -1.52 6.82 -9.90
N MET A 23 -1.74 5.52 -9.65
CA MET A 23 -0.68 4.59 -9.26
C MET A 23 0.38 4.44 -10.35
N GLY A 24 -0.03 4.33 -11.61
CA GLY A 24 0.88 4.25 -12.76
C GLY A 24 1.77 5.48 -12.88
N LEU A 25 1.19 6.68 -12.78
CA LEU A 25 1.94 7.95 -12.79
C LEU A 25 2.89 8.05 -11.59
N GLY A 26 2.44 7.63 -10.40
CA GLY A 26 3.28 7.59 -9.20
C GLY A 26 4.49 6.68 -9.37
N ALA A 27 4.29 5.48 -9.92
CA ALA A 27 5.38 4.53 -10.20
C ALA A 27 6.38 5.11 -11.22
N ILE A 28 5.88 5.73 -12.30
CA ILE A 28 6.74 6.39 -13.30
C ILE A 28 7.51 7.54 -12.67
N ALA A 29 6.88 8.36 -11.83
CA ALA A 29 7.53 9.46 -11.13
C ALA A 29 8.67 8.96 -10.21
N ILE A 30 8.43 7.90 -9.43
CA ILE A 30 9.46 7.29 -8.58
C ILE A 30 10.63 6.78 -9.42
N LEU A 31 10.36 6.04 -10.50
CA LEU A 31 11.40 5.54 -11.41
C LEU A 31 12.19 6.66 -12.07
N ALA A 32 11.51 7.73 -12.49
CA ALA A 32 12.14 8.92 -13.06
C ALA A 32 13.06 9.61 -12.05
N VAL A 33 12.62 9.79 -10.80
CA VAL A 33 13.41 10.39 -9.72
C VAL A 33 14.66 9.56 -9.42
N ILE A 34 14.52 8.23 -9.28
CA ILE A 34 15.66 7.33 -9.01
C ILE A 34 16.68 7.38 -10.16
N THR A 35 16.18 7.39 -11.40
CA THR A 35 17.01 7.43 -12.61
C THR A 35 17.71 8.78 -12.78
N TYR A 36 17.00 9.89 -12.57
CA TYR A 36 17.54 11.24 -12.64
C TYR A 36 18.66 11.44 -11.62
N HIS A 37 18.48 11.00 -10.38
CA HIS A 37 19.49 11.10 -9.34
C HIS A 37 20.56 9.98 -9.38
N LYS A 38 20.49 9.06 -10.35
CA LYS A 38 21.42 7.93 -10.52
C LYS A 38 21.59 7.08 -9.24
N ARG A 39 20.52 6.90 -8.47
CA ARG A 39 20.56 6.23 -7.15
C ARG A 39 20.37 4.71 -7.21
N TRP A 40 20.31 4.11 -8.41
CA TRP A 40 20.10 2.68 -8.61
C TRP A 40 21.13 1.79 -7.86
N THR A 41 22.42 2.09 -8.01
CA THR A 41 23.49 1.31 -7.36
C THR A 41 23.44 1.42 -5.84
N TRP A 42 23.14 2.62 -5.32
CA TRP A 42 22.98 2.87 -3.89
C TRP A 42 21.77 2.11 -3.33
N LEU A 43 20.61 2.19 -4.00
CA LEU A 43 19.41 1.49 -3.58
C LEU A 43 19.63 -0.03 -3.51
N TRP A 44 20.28 -0.59 -4.52
CA TRP A 44 20.59 -2.01 -4.58
C TRP A 44 21.50 -2.45 -3.43
N LYS A 45 22.68 -1.82 -3.30
CA LYS A 45 23.71 -2.22 -2.34
C LYS A 45 23.34 -1.91 -0.89
N GLU A 46 22.69 -0.77 -0.65
CA GLU A 46 22.46 -0.29 0.72
C GLU A 46 21.13 -0.73 1.32
N TRP A 47 20.09 -0.96 0.51
CA TRP A 47 18.73 -1.21 1.00
C TRP A 47 18.15 -2.53 0.54
N ILE A 48 18.12 -2.81 -0.77
CA ILE A 48 17.44 -4.00 -1.28
C ILE A 48 18.14 -5.29 -0.83
N THR A 49 19.48 -5.32 -0.84
CA THR A 49 20.25 -6.49 -0.46
C THR A 49 20.87 -6.39 0.94
N THR A 50 20.35 -5.51 1.80
CA THR A 50 20.90 -5.35 3.15
C THR A 50 20.51 -6.52 4.06
N THR A 51 21.42 -6.90 4.96
CA THR A 51 21.13 -7.81 6.07
C THR A 51 20.92 -7.07 7.40
N ASP A 52 21.27 -5.78 7.48
CA ASP A 52 21.10 -4.97 8.70
C ASP A 52 19.63 -4.89 9.14
N HIS A 53 19.33 -5.50 10.29
CA HIS A 53 18.00 -5.52 10.91
C HIS A 53 17.36 -4.13 11.07
N LYS A 54 18.16 -3.06 11.27
CA LYS A 54 17.66 -1.69 11.36
C LYS A 54 17.12 -1.20 10.03
N LYS A 55 17.86 -1.43 8.94
CA LYS A 55 17.45 -1.03 7.59
C LYS A 55 16.22 -1.83 7.15
N ILE A 56 16.18 -3.13 7.47
CA ILE A 56 15.00 -3.97 7.24
C ILE A 56 13.80 -3.41 8.02
N GLY A 57 13.94 -3.13 9.31
CA GLY A 57 12.88 -2.53 10.13
C GLY A 57 12.35 -1.22 9.56
N ILE A 58 13.24 -0.34 9.07
CA ILE A 58 12.85 0.92 8.38
C ILE A 58 12.04 0.63 7.11
N MET A 59 12.46 -0.32 6.27
CA MET A 59 11.73 -0.68 5.05
C MET A 59 10.32 -1.21 5.36
N TYR A 60 10.18 -2.04 6.40
CA TYR A 60 8.86 -2.51 6.86
C TYR A 60 7.95 -1.34 7.24
N ILE A 61 8.45 -0.39 8.03
CA ILE A 61 7.68 0.79 8.46
C ILE A 61 7.31 1.67 7.26
N ILE A 62 8.22 1.88 6.31
CA ILE A 62 7.96 2.65 5.08
C ILE A 62 6.80 2.02 4.29
N VAL A 63 6.85 0.70 4.06
CA VAL A 63 5.77 -0.01 3.36
C VAL A 63 4.45 0.13 4.12
N SER A 64 4.46 -0.04 5.44
CA SER A 64 3.27 0.14 6.26
C SER A 64 2.69 1.55 6.17
N ILE A 65 3.51 2.60 6.14
CA ILE A 65 3.05 3.99 5.99
C ILE A 65 2.40 4.19 4.62
N VAL A 66 3.01 3.69 3.54
CA VAL A 66 2.45 3.82 2.18
C VAL A 66 1.10 3.11 2.09
N ILE A 67 1.00 1.89 2.62
CA ILE A 67 -0.27 1.14 2.62
C ILE A 67 -1.28 1.73 3.60
N PHE A 68 -0.83 2.36 4.68
CA PHE A 68 -1.70 3.09 5.60
C PHE A 68 -2.41 4.25 4.90
N VAL A 69 -1.70 5.02 4.06
CA VAL A 69 -2.34 6.07 3.25
C VAL A 69 -3.42 5.48 2.34
N LYS A 70 -3.13 4.37 1.65
CA LYS A 70 -4.12 3.67 0.81
C LYS A 70 -5.35 3.25 1.62
N GLY A 71 -5.16 2.56 2.74
CA GLY A 71 -6.31 2.10 3.53
C GLY A 71 -7.03 3.26 4.24
N LEU A 72 -6.36 4.38 4.52
CA LEU A 72 -7.01 5.59 5.01
C LEU A 72 -7.96 6.16 3.95
N VAL A 73 -7.55 6.18 2.67
CA VAL A 73 -8.42 6.55 1.55
C VAL A 73 -9.63 5.63 1.47
N ASP A 74 -9.44 4.30 1.51
CA ASP A 74 -10.54 3.32 1.53
C ASP A 74 -11.52 3.58 2.69
N GLY A 75 -10.98 3.85 3.89
CA GLY A 75 -11.75 4.15 5.09
C GLY A 75 -12.58 5.42 4.95
N LEU A 76 -11.98 6.49 4.41
CA LEU A 76 -12.68 7.74 4.12
C LEU A 76 -13.76 7.56 3.06
N MET A 77 -13.51 6.76 2.03
CA MET A 77 -14.51 6.45 1.00
C MET A 77 -15.73 5.74 1.59
N MET A 78 -15.52 4.72 2.45
CA MET A 78 -16.61 4.04 3.12
C MET A 78 -17.44 5.00 4.01
N ARG A 79 -16.77 5.89 4.75
CA ARG A 79 -17.45 6.89 5.59
C ARG A 79 -18.20 7.93 4.78
N ALA A 80 -17.62 8.39 3.67
CA ALA A 80 -18.29 9.30 2.76
C ALA A 80 -19.54 8.66 2.13
N GLN A 81 -19.47 7.38 1.73
CA GLN A 81 -20.64 6.67 1.20
C GLN A 81 -21.75 6.58 2.25
N GLN A 82 -21.43 6.21 3.48
CA GLN A 82 -22.41 6.16 4.59
C GLN A 82 -23.02 7.52 4.90
N ALA A 83 -22.27 8.61 4.73
CA ALA A 83 -22.76 9.96 4.96
C ALA A 83 -23.70 10.46 3.85
N VAL A 84 -23.47 10.05 2.60
CA VAL A 84 -24.27 10.49 1.43
C VAL A 84 -25.47 9.58 1.17
N ALA A 85 -25.35 8.29 1.46
CA ALA A 85 -26.41 7.28 1.24
C ALA A 85 -27.44 7.26 2.38
N VAL A 86 -28.01 8.42 2.71
CA VAL A 86 -29.06 8.58 3.72
C VAL A 86 -30.43 8.75 3.03
N GLY A 87 -31.45 8.05 3.53
CA GLY A 87 -32.78 8.05 2.92
C GLY A 87 -32.81 7.25 1.63
N ASP A 88 -33.44 7.79 0.58
CA ASP A 88 -33.56 7.14 -0.74
C ASP A 88 -32.34 7.39 -1.66
N ASN A 89 -31.27 8.04 -1.16
CA ASN A 89 -30.06 8.29 -1.95
C ASN A 89 -29.17 7.04 -2.02
N MET A 90 -28.88 6.57 -3.24
CA MET A 90 -28.02 5.41 -3.49
C MET A 90 -26.52 5.68 -3.23
N GLY A 91 -26.13 6.95 -3.05
CA GLY A 91 -24.73 7.35 -2.88
C GLY A 91 -23.92 7.26 -4.18
N TYR A 92 -22.60 7.18 -4.05
CA TYR A 92 -21.66 7.19 -5.20
C TYR A 92 -20.91 5.86 -5.38
N LEU A 93 -20.95 4.96 -4.39
CA LEU A 93 -20.42 3.60 -4.49
C LEU A 93 -21.55 2.58 -4.61
N GLY A 94 -21.49 1.76 -5.66
CA GLY A 94 -22.35 0.58 -5.78
C GLY A 94 -22.03 -0.47 -4.71
N ALA A 95 -22.99 -1.35 -4.43
CA ALA A 95 -22.85 -2.37 -3.37
C ALA A 95 -21.61 -3.26 -3.57
N ASP A 96 -21.37 -3.74 -4.80
CA ASP A 96 -20.21 -4.60 -5.09
C ASP A 96 -18.88 -3.88 -4.83
N HIS A 97 -18.75 -2.64 -5.30
CA HIS A 97 -17.54 -1.82 -5.11
C HIS A 97 -17.32 -1.48 -3.62
N PHE A 98 -18.38 -1.13 -2.89
CA PHE A 98 -18.29 -0.90 -1.45
C PHE A 98 -17.74 -2.12 -0.70
N GLN A 99 -18.23 -3.31 -1.04
CA GLN A 99 -17.78 -4.56 -0.42
C GLN A 99 -16.32 -4.87 -0.76
N GLN A 100 -15.89 -4.62 -2.00
CA GLN A 100 -14.49 -4.75 -2.39
C GLN A 100 -13.58 -3.81 -1.60
N ILE A 101 -13.97 -2.53 -1.46
CA ILE A 101 -13.23 -1.54 -0.65
C ILE A 101 -13.16 -1.98 0.81
N PHE A 102 -14.27 -2.42 1.41
CA PHE A 102 -14.31 -2.87 2.79
C PHE A 102 -13.37 -4.05 3.04
N THR A 103 -13.42 -5.08 2.19
CA THR A 103 -12.51 -6.23 2.29
C THR A 103 -11.06 -5.81 2.08
N SER A 104 -10.77 -4.97 1.08
CA SER A 104 -9.43 -4.48 0.77
C SER A 104 -8.85 -3.62 1.89
N HIS A 105 -9.68 -2.79 2.53
CA HIS A 105 -9.32 -1.98 3.69
C HIS A 105 -8.92 -2.86 4.87
N GLY A 106 -9.75 -3.85 5.22
CA GLY A 106 -9.47 -4.77 6.33
C GLY A 106 -8.18 -5.57 6.12
N VAL A 107 -7.98 -6.10 4.91
CA VAL A 107 -6.75 -6.83 4.56
C VAL A 107 -5.53 -5.90 4.63
N ALA A 108 -5.62 -4.70 4.07
CA ALA A 108 -4.53 -3.72 4.11
C ALA A 108 -4.16 -3.33 5.55
N MET A 109 -5.14 -3.00 6.39
CA MET A 109 -4.90 -2.49 7.74
C MET A 109 -4.37 -3.57 8.68
N ILE A 110 -4.86 -4.80 8.61
CA ILE A 110 -4.39 -5.86 9.52
C ILE A 110 -3.05 -6.41 9.01
N PHE A 111 -2.99 -6.83 7.75
CA PHE A 111 -1.86 -7.62 7.26
C PHE A 111 -0.66 -6.78 6.84
N PHE A 112 -0.87 -5.57 6.33
CA PHE A 112 0.24 -4.75 5.83
C PHE A 112 0.60 -3.62 6.80
N VAL A 113 -0.40 -2.96 7.38
CA VAL A 113 -0.15 -1.90 8.37
C VAL A 113 0.15 -2.51 9.74
N GLY A 114 -0.79 -3.25 10.33
CA GLY A 114 -0.67 -3.80 11.67
C GLY A 114 0.56 -4.70 11.82
N MET A 115 0.63 -5.79 11.05
CA MET A 115 1.79 -6.67 11.09
C MET A 115 3.08 -5.98 10.64
N GLY A 116 3.04 -5.17 9.58
CA GLY A 116 4.24 -4.51 9.06
C GLY A 116 4.87 -3.55 10.07
N VAL A 117 4.07 -2.76 10.80
CA VAL A 117 4.57 -1.88 11.87
C VAL A 117 5.13 -2.70 13.03
N VAL A 118 4.41 -3.72 13.49
CA VAL A 118 4.87 -4.56 14.61
C VAL A 118 6.20 -5.24 14.27
N PHE A 119 6.29 -5.92 13.13
CA PHE A 119 7.53 -6.58 12.71
C PHE A 119 8.65 -5.57 12.39
N GLY A 120 8.31 -4.40 11.85
CA GLY A 120 9.28 -3.33 11.63
C GLY A 120 9.90 -2.82 12.93
N LEU A 121 9.06 -2.59 13.95
CA LEU A 121 9.51 -2.16 15.28
C LEU A 121 10.31 -3.25 16.00
N ILE A 122 9.89 -4.51 15.92
CA ILE A 122 10.64 -5.64 16.49
C ILE A 122 12.02 -5.72 15.85
N ASN A 123 12.13 -5.70 14.52
CA ASN A 123 13.42 -5.73 13.85
C ASN A 123 14.28 -4.52 14.23
N LEU A 124 13.70 -3.32 14.38
CA LEU A 124 14.45 -2.12 14.71
C LEU A 124 14.94 -2.09 16.16
N LEU A 125 14.08 -2.46 17.12
CA LEU A 125 14.30 -2.22 18.54
C LEU A 125 14.80 -3.45 19.30
N MET A 126 14.33 -4.66 18.96
CA MET A 126 14.57 -5.85 19.79
C MET A 126 16.07 -6.18 19.93
N PRO A 127 16.88 -6.26 18.86
CA PRO A 127 18.32 -6.54 19.00
C PRO A 127 19.04 -5.49 19.86
N LEU A 128 18.66 -4.22 19.72
CA LEU A 128 19.22 -3.12 20.51
C LEU A 128 18.85 -3.22 22.00
N GLN A 129 17.65 -3.68 22.32
CA GLN A 129 17.19 -3.86 23.70
C GLN A 129 17.91 -5.01 24.40
N ILE A 130 18.24 -6.09 23.69
CA ILE A 130 18.97 -7.25 24.25
C ILE A 130 20.49 -7.14 24.14
N GLY A 131 21.01 -6.05 23.56
CA GLY A 131 22.45 -5.84 23.35
C GLY A 131 23.08 -6.75 22.29
N ALA A 132 22.27 -7.33 21.39
CA ALA A 132 22.75 -8.15 20.28
C ALA A 132 23.24 -7.26 19.13
N ARG A 133 24.24 -7.75 18.38
CA ARG A 133 24.82 -7.02 17.24
C ARG A 133 23.95 -7.10 15.98
N ASP A 134 23.24 -8.20 15.82
CA ASP A 134 22.30 -8.49 14.72
C ASP A 134 21.29 -9.55 15.18
N VAL A 135 20.30 -9.87 14.36
CA VAL A 135 19.29 -10.93 14.60
C VAL A 135 19.83 -12.34 14.43
#